data_AF-A0A537XW10-F1
#
_entry.id   AF-A0A537XW10-F1
#
_cell.length_a   1.000
_cell.length_b   1.000
_cell.length_c   1.000
_cell.angle_alpha   90.00
_cell.angle_beta   90.00
_cell.angle_gamma   90.00
#
_symmetry.space_group_name_H-M   'P 1'
#
loop_
_entity.id
_entity.type
_entity.pdbx_description
1 polymer ?
#
loop_
_entity_poly.entity_id
_entity_poly.type
_entity_poly.pdbx_seq_one_letter_code
_entity_poly.pdbx_strand_id
1 'polypeptide(L)'
;MVAIAYNWWKLLHVLGVLAFVMYHGVSMIVALRLRKERDRTRIAELLQFSGSSVRGMYVSLAWLTVFGIVAGVQSGIYTHQAWFWLSIGILVAVSAEMSIVIRPYYQRLKEAVEIRPSGVPRRSDEELTAMLASRLSLASAAFGFAALVFIAYLMIFKPF
;
A
#
# COMPACT_ATOMS: atom_id res chain seq x y z
N MET A 1 -2.88 -31.24 -17.84
CA MET A 1 -1.67 -30.50 -17.39
C MET A 1 -1.87 -28.99 -17.31
N VAL A 2 -2.51 -28.33 -18.28
CA VAL A 2 -2.75 -26.86 -18.28
C VAL A 2 -3.53 -26.35 -17.04
N ALA A 3 -4.58 -27.05 -16.61
CA ALA A 3 -5.37 -26.66 -15.44
C ALA A 3 -4.58 -26.74 -14.11
N ILE A 4 -3.65 -27.70 -13.99
CA ILE A 4 -2.77 -27.82 -12.81
C ILE A 4 -1.81 -26.62 -12.76
N ALA A 5 -1.21 -26.24 -13.89
CA ALA A 5 -0.34 -25.08 -13.98
C ALA A 5 -1.08 -23.76 -13.65
N TYR A 6 -2.30 -23.57 -14.18
CA TYR A 6 -3.12 -22.39 -13.90
C TYR A 6 -3.40 -22.21 -12.40
N ASN A 7 -3.75 -23.29 -11.69
CA ASN A 7 -4.02 -23.23 -10.26
C ASN A 7 -2.77 -22.86 -9.44
N TRP A 8 -1.58 -23.31 -9.86
CA TRP A 8 -0.32 -22.91 -9.24
C TRP A 8 -0.02 -21.42 -9.43
N TRP A 9 -0.21 -20.86 -10.63
CA TRP A 9 -0.03 -19.42 -10.85
C TRP A 9 -1.02 -18.58 -10.05
N LYS A 10 -2.27 -19.01 -10.00
CA LYS A 10 -3.30 -18.38 -9.15
C LYS A 10 -2.90 -18.42 -7.67
N LEU A 11 -2.40 -19.55 -7.18
CA LEU A 11 -1.90 -19.65 -5.81
C LEU A 11 -0.74 -18.68 -5.57
N LEU A 12 0.24 -18.62 -6.47
CA LEU A 12 1.38 -17.71 -6.34
C LEU A 12 0.97 -16.23 -6.36
N HIS A 13 -0.04 -15.88 -7.16
CA HIS A 13 -0.66 -14.56 -7.13
C HIS A 13 -1.27 -14.28 -5.75
N VAL A 14 -2.08 -15.19 -5.21
CA VAL A 14 -2.72 -15.04 -3.89
C VAL A 14 -1.69 -14.95 -2.77
N LEU A 15 -0.61 -15.76 -2.80
CA LEU A 15 0.49 -15.65 -1.84
C LEU A 15 1.17 -14.28 -1.92
N GLY A 16 1.32 -13.72 -3.12
CA GLY A 16 1.78 -12.35 -3.31
C GLY A 16 0.84 -11.31 -2.70
N VAL A 17 -0.47 -11.47 -2.85
CA VAL A 17 -1.48 -10.61 -2.21
C VAL A 17 -1.38 -10.68 -0.68
N LEU A 18 -1.25 -11.88 -0.11
CA LEU A 18 -1.08 -12.07 1.33
C LEU A 18 0.20 -11.41 1.85
N ALA A 19 1.32 -11.61 1.16
CA ALA A 19 2.58 -10.94 1.49
C ALA A 19 2.45 -9.42 1.38
N PHE A 20 1.78 -8.91 0.35
CA PHE A 20 1.54 -7.49 0.16
C PHE A 20 0.73 -6.90 1.32
N VAL A 21 -0.39 -7.52 1.68
CA VAL A 21 -1.22 -7.07 2.81
C VAL A 21 -0.44 -7.13 4.12
N MET A 22 0.43 -8.13 4.31
CA MET A 22 1.28 -8.22 5.49
C MET A 22 2.27 -7.05 5.59
N TYR A 23 3.06 -6.78 4.54
CA TYR A 23 4.05 -5.70 4.55
C TYR A 23 3.42 -4.31 4.49
N HIS A 24 2.37 -4.12 3.69
CA HIS A 24 1.64 -2.87 3.57
C HIS A 24 0.83 -2.57 4.84
N GLY A 25 0.26 -3.60 5.46
CA GLY A 25 -0.51 -3.51 6.70
C GLY A 25 0.32 -2.95 7.86
N VAL A 26 1.63 -3.24 7.92
CA VAL A 26 2.55 -2.59 8.88
C VAL A 26 2.52 -1.08 8.72
N SER A 27 2.63 -0.57 7.49
CA SER A 27 2.59 0.88 7.23
C SER A 27 1.23 1.49 7.58
N MET A 28 0.13 0.78 7.32
CA MET A 28 -1.21 1.22 7.72
C MET A 28 -1.37 1.30 9.24
N ILE A 29 -0.90 0.30 9.99
CA ILE A 29 -0.97 0.29 11.45
C ILE A 29 -0.12 1.43 12.04
N VAL A 30 1.09 1.64 11.50
CA VAL A 30 1.94 2.77 11.89
C VAL A 30 1.24 4.10 11.61
N ALA A 31 0.61 4.26 10.45
CA ALA A 31 -0.16 5.45 10.11
C ALA A 31 -1.25 5.78 11.15
N LEU A 32 -2.00 4.76 11.59
CA LEU A 32 -3.02 4.90 12.62
C LEU A 32 -2.43 5.22 14.00
N ARG A 33 -1.28 4.62 14.32
CA ARG A 33 -0.58 4.85 15.59
C ARG A 33 -0.01 6.27 15.68
N LEU A 34 0.61 6.75 14.62
CA LEU A 34 1.23 8.09 14.52
C LEU A 34 0.25 9.21 14.88
N ARG A 35 -1.04 9.08 14.51
CA ARG A 35 -2.08 10.07 14.85
C ARG A 35 -2.22 10.32 16.35
N LYS A 36 -1.92 9.31 17.18
CA LYS A 36 -2.06 9.34 18.64
C LYS A 36 -0.75 9.58 19.36
N GLU A 37 0.39 9.44 18.66
CA GLU A 37 1.72 9.60 19.27
C GLU A 37 2.11 11.08 19.34
N ARG A 38 2.74 11.47 20.45
CA ARG A 38 3.20 12.85 20.69
C ARG A 38 4.68 12.92 21.02
N ASP A 39 5.29 11.80 21.39
CA ASP A 39 6.74 11.70 21.57
C ASP A 39 7.44 11.68 20.19
N ARG A 40 8.20 12.73 19.89
CA ARG A 40 8.96 12.89 18.64
C ARG A 40 9.88 11.70 18.35
N THR A 41 10.55 11.18 19.36
CA THR A 41 11.49 10.06 19.21
C THR A 41 10.72 8.81 18.77
N ARG A 42 9.59 8.53 19.43
CA ARG A 42 8.71 7.41 19.04
C ARG A 42 8.11 7.59 17.65
N ILE A 43 7.75 8.82 17.26
CA ILE A 43 7.26 9.12 15.90
C ILE A 43 8.35 8.78 14.88
N ALA A 44 9.60 9.18 15.12
CA ALA A 44 10.72 8.87 14.24
C ALA A 44 10.97 7.35 14.13
N GLU A 45 10.96 6.63 15.25
CA GLU A 45 11.10 5.16 15.29
C GLU A 45 9.99 4.46 14.50
N LEU A 46 8.72 4.87 14.69
CA LEU A 46 7.58 4.35 13.96
C LEU A 46 7.73 4.59 12.44
N LEU A 47 8.15 5.79 12.04
CA LEU A 47 8.39 6.12 10.63
C LEU A 47 9.54 5.32 10.02
N GLN A 48 10.59 5.03 10.78
CA GLN A 48 11.69 4.17 10.37
C GLN A 48 11.21 2.71 10.22
N PHE A 49 10.47 2.20 11.20
CA PHE A 49 9.90 0.87 11.17
C PHE A 49 8.96 0.68 9.97
N SER A 50 8.03 1.62 9.75
CA SER A 50 7.19 1.63 8.54
C SER A 50 8.01 1.73 7.27
N GLY A 51 9.12 2.49 7.27
CA GLY A 51 10.02 2.59 6.12
C GLY A 51 10.68 1.25 5.78
N SER A 52 10.96 0.42 6.78
CA SER A 52 11.59 -0.89 6.60
C SER A 52 10.67 -1.91 5.91
N SER A 53 9.35 -1.80 6.08
CA SER A 53 8.38 -2.71 5.44
C SER A 53 8.12 -2.40 3.97
N VAL A 54 8.44 -1.18 3.50
CA VAL A 54 8.17 -0.71 2.12
C VAL A 54 8.85 -1.59 1.08
N ARG A 55 10.07 -2.08 1.35
CA ARG A 55 10.77 -2.97 0.41
C ARG A 55 10.00 -4.28 0.21
N GLY A 56 9.56 -4.91 1.29
CA GLY A 56 8.76 -6.14 1.24
C GLY A 56 7.43 -5.92 0.51
N MET A 57 6.79 -4.77 0.72
CA MET A 57 5.58 -4.38 -0.01
C MET A 57 5.81 -4.29 -1.52
N TYR A 58 6.88 -3.62 -2.00
CA TYR A 58 7.14 -3.52 -3.43
C TYR A 58 7.53 -4.87 -4.06
N VAL A 59 8.31 -5.70 -3.34
CA VAL A 59 8.66 -7.06 -3.80
C VAL A 59 7.39 -7.91 -3.96
N SER A 60 6.51 -7.90 -2.96
CA SER A 60 5.24 -8.64 -3.01
C SER A 60 4.25 -8.09 -4.03
N LEU A 61 4.21 -6.77 -4.25
CA LEU A 61 3.43 -6.15 -5.32
C LEU A 61 3.93 -6.57 -6.71
N ALA A 62 5.25 -6.61 -6.92
CA ALA A 62 5.81 -7.13 -8.17
C ALA A 62 5.47 -8.61 -8.35
N TRP A 63 5.62 -9.41 -7.29
CA TRP A 63 5.29 -10.83 -7.27
C TRP A 63 3.83 -11.09 -7.67
N LEU A 64 2.87 -10.48 -6.95
CA LEU A 64 1.44 -10.70 -7.25
C LEU A 64 1.09 -10.22 -8.65
N THR A 65 1.67 -9.11 -9.13
CA THR A 65 1.41 -8.60 -10.48
C THR A 65 1.92 -9.55 -11.55
N VAL A 66 3.15 -10.04 -11.42
CA VAL A 66 3.74 -11.00 -12.37
C VAL A 66 2.90 -12.28 -12.45
N PHE A 67 2.57 -12.90 -11.33
CA PHE A 67 1.79 -14.14 -11.36
C PHE A 67 0.33 -13.93 -11.76
N GLY A 68 -0.26 -12.77 -11.45
CA GLY A 68 -1.57 -12.39 -11.96
C GLY A 68 -1.57 -12.27 -13.49
N ILE A 69 -0.50 -11.69 -14.06
CA ILE A 69 -0.34 -11.58 -15.50
C ILE A 69 -0.19 -12.96 -16.14
N VAL A 70 0.71 -13.81 -15.63
CA VAL A 70 0.92 -15.17 -16.14
C VAL A 70 -0.38 -15.99 -16.09
N ALA A 71 -1.12 -15.92 -14.99
CA ALA A 71 -2.42 -16.59 -14.86
C ALA A 71 -3.45 -16.05 -15.87
N GLY A 72 -3.44 -14.73 -16.12
CA GLY A 72 -4.28 -14.11 -17.13
C GLY A 72 -3.96 -14.61 -18.54
N VAL A 73 -2.67 -14.77 -18.87
CA VAL A 73 -2.23 -15.17 -20.22
C VAL A 73 -2.69 -16.59 -20.48
N GLN A 74 -2.44 -17.48 -19.51
CA GLN A 74 -2.75 -18.90 -19.65
C GLN A 74 -4.26 -19.19 -19.67
N SER A 75 -5.07 -18.33 -19.07
CA SER A 75 -6.53 -18.47 -19.08
C SER A 75 -7.19 -17.81 -20.29
N GLY A 76 -6.45 -17.06 -21.11
CA GLY A 76 -6.99 -16.36 -22.29
C GLY A 76 -7.94 -15.20 -21.95
N ILE A 77 -7.93 -14.69 -20.71
CA ILE A 77 -8.93 -13.71 -20.23
C ILE A 77 -8.72 -12.29 -20.78
N TYR A 78 -7.55 -11.99 -21.32
CA TYR A 78 -7.16 -10.62 -21.70
C TYR A 78 -8.04 -9.96 -22.75
N THR A 79 -8.72 -10.74 -23.59
CA THR A 79 -9.44 -10.22 -24.74
C THR A 79 -10.91 -9.89 -24.48
N HIS A 80 -11.55 -10.43 -23.43
CA HIS A 80 -13.02 -10.36 -23.30
C HIS A 80 -13.58 -10.14 -21.88
N GLN A 81 -12.74 -9.90 -20.87
CA GLN A 81 -13.19 -9.84 -19.47
C GLN A 81 -12.97 -8.45 -18.88
N ALA A 82 -14.03 -7.65 -18.79
CA ALA A 82 -13.92 -6.27 -18.34
C ALA A 82 -13.63 -6.15 -16.84
N TRP A 83 -14.03 -7.13 -16.00
CA TRP A 83 -13.66 -7.17 -14.57
C TRP A 83 -12.14 -7.15 -14.35
N PHE A 84 -11.40 -7.79 -15.27
CA PHE A 84 -9.94 -7.91 -15.17
C PHE A 84 -9.27 -6.55 -15.42
N TRP A 85 -9.64 -5.89 -16.51
CA TRP A 85 -9.10 -4.57 -16.85
C TRP A 85 -9.51 -3.51 -15.84
N LEU A 86 -10.75 -3.56 -15.34
CA LEU A 86 -11.19 -2.65 -14.28
C LEU A 86 -10.34 -2.83 -13.01
N SER A 87 -10.03 -4.06 -12.63
CA SER A 87 -9.18 -4.34 -11.46
C SER A 87 -7.77 -3.78 -11.62
N ILE A 88 -7.17 -3.91 -12.82
CA ILE A 88 -5.88 -3.28 -13.13
C ILE A 88 -5.98 -1.76 -13.06
N GLY A 89 -7.04 -1.18 -13.65
CA GLY A 89 -7.28 0.26 -13.62
C GLY A 89 -7.38 0.80 -12.19
N ILE A 90 -8.10 0.11 -11.31
CA ILE A 90 -8.19 0.46 -9.88
C ILE A 90 -6.83 0.34 -9.20
N LEU A 91 -6.09 -0.75 -9.43
CA LEU A 91 -4.76 -0.92 -8.85
C LEU A 91 -3.81 0.20 -9.26
N VAL A 92 -3.81 0.59 -10.54
CA VAL A 92 -3.02 1.71 -11.06
C VAL A 92 -3.47 3.03 -10.43
N ALA A 93 -4.77 3.29 -10.35
CA ALA A 93 -5.31 4.51 -9.75
C ALA A 93 -4.92 4.66 -8.27
N VAL A 94 -5.04 3.60 -7.48
CA VAL A 94 -4.62 3.59 -6.06
C VAL A 94 -3.10 3.74 -5.94
N SER A 95 -2.33 3.07 -6.80
CA SER A 95 -0.87 3.20 -6.80
C SER A 95 -0.42 4.63 -7.14
N ALA A 96 -1.14 5.30 -8.05
CA ALA A 96 -0.90 6.69 -8.40
C ALA A 96 -1.24 7.63 -7.23
N GLU A 97 -2.39 7.43 -6.56
CA GLU A 97 -2.76 8.19 -5.36
C GLU A 97 -1.70 8.05 -4.26
N MET A 98 -1.24 6.83 -3.97
CA MET A 98 -0.19 6.59 -2.99
C MET A 98 1.12 7.29 -3.36
N SER A 99 1.46 7.31 -4.64
CA SER A 99 2.72 7.88 -5.14
C SER A 99 2.72 9.41 -5.17
N ILE A 100 1.58 10.01 -5.54
CA ILE A 100 1.46 11.45 -5.80
C ILE A 100 0.99 12.20 -4.54
N VAL A 101 0.15 11.58 -3.72
CA VAL A 101 -0.49 12.24 -2.56
C VAL A 101 0.17 11.81 -1.25
N ILE A 102 0.26 10.49 -1.03
CA ILE A 102 0.62 9.94 0.29
C ILE A 102 2.12 9.91 0.52
N ARG A 103 2.90 9.56 -0.49
CA ARG A 103 4.37 9.58 -0.39
C ARG A 103 4.90 10.97 -0.02
N PRO A 104 4.49 12.09 -0.67
CA PRO A 104 4.93 13.43 -0.26
C PRO A 104 4.46 13.83 1.14
N TYR A 105 3.31 13.35 1.60
CA TYR A 105 2.85 13.57 2.98
C TYR A 105 3.82 12.94 3.99
N TYR A 106 4.18 11.67 3.83
CA TYR A 106 5.11 11.00 4.74
C TYR A 106 6.55 11.47 4.62
N GLN A 107 6.99 11.94 3.44
CA GLN A 107 8.30 12.58 3.29
C GLN A 107 8.39 13.85 4.15
N ARG A 108 7.39 14.73 4.06
CA ARG A 108 7.31 15.93 4.93
C ARG A 108 7.26 15.57 6.41
N LEU A 109 6.57 14.48 6.78
CA LEU A 109 6.53 14.03 8.18
C LEU A 109 7.89 13.53 8.67
N LYS A 110 8.65 12.82 7.82
CA LYS A 110 10.04 12.42 8.11
C LYS A 110 10.95 13.64 8.27
N GLU A 111 10.85 14.61 7.39
CA GLU A 111 11.61 15.87 7.50
C GLU A 111 11.25 16.65 8.77
N ALA A 112 9.99 16.60 9.20
CA ALA A 112 9.53 17.30 10.39
C ALA A 112 10.10 16.72 11.69
N VAL A 113 10.35 15.39 11.75
CA VAL A 113 10.93 14.76 12.94
C VAL A 113 12.44 14.91 13.04
N GLU A 114 13.12 15.21 11.94
CA GLU A 114 14.58 15.38 11.91
C GLU A 114 15.06 16.53 12.81
N ILE A 115 16.17 16.27 13.50
CA ILE A 115 16.85 17.23 14.37
C ILE A 115 18.05 17.79 13.60
N ARG A 116 18.20 19.12 13.61
CA ARG A 116 19.35 19.78 12.97
C ARG A 116 20.62 19.49 13.78
N PRO A 117 21.83 19.67 13.21
CA PRO A 117 23.08 19.57 13.96
C PRO A 117 23.13 20.47 15.21
N SER A 118 22.37 21.56 15.23
CA SER A 118 22.21 22.45 16.39
C SER A 118 21.39 21.87 17.54
N GLY A 119 20.84 20.66 17.41
CA GLY A 119 19.92 20.06 18.39
C GLY A 119 18.49 20.57 18.30
N VAL A 120 18.21 21.54 17.44
CA VAL A 120 16.87 22.13 17.26
C VAL A 120 16.08 21.34 16.22
N PRO A 121 14.83 20.93 16.52
CA PRO A 121 13.92 20.35 15.55
C PRO A 121 13.75 21.15 14.25
N ARG A 122 13.59 20.46 13.11
CA ARG A 122 13.25 21.13 11.84
C ARG A 122 11.89 21.83 11.85
N ARG A 123 10.95 21.29 12.62
CA ARG A 123 9.58 21.80 12.86
C ARG A 123 9.30 21.73 14.35
N SER A 124 8.49 22.65 14.88
CA SER A 124 8.09 22.59 16.29
C SER A 124 7.22 21.37 16.59
N ASP A 125 7.07 21.02 17.86
CA ASP A 125 6.23 19.87 18.26
C ASP A 125 4.73 20.18 18.05
N GLU A 126 4.34 21.45 18.11
CA GLU A 126 2.99 21.92 17.75
C GLU A 126 2.72 21.75 16.25
N GLU A 127 3.68 22.16 15.39
CA GLU A 127 3.59 21.96 13.94
C GLU A 127 3.50 20.46 13.59
N LEU A 128 4.34 19.64 14.21
CA LEU A 128 4.35 18.19 14.03
C LEU A 128 3.00 17.57 14.44
N THR A 129 2.45 17.99 15.58
CA THR A 129 1.14 17.54 16.07
C THR A 129 0.03 17.92 15.09
N ALA A 130 0.06 19.13 14.54
CA ALA A 130 -0.91 19.57 13.52
C ALA A 130 -0.83 18.72 12.24
N MET A 131 0.38 18.36 11.79
CA MET A 131 0.58 17.47 10.64
C MET A 131 0.01 16.05 10.88
N LEU A 132 0.20 15.52 12.09
CA LEU A 132 -0.30 14.20 12.50
C LEU A 132 -1.83 14.16 12.66
N ALA A 133 -2.46 15.30 12.96
CA ALA A 133 -3.91 15.40 13.06
C ALA A 133 -4.63 15.30 11.68
N SER A 134 -3.90 15.53 10.58
CA SER A 134 -4.44 15.53 9.21
C SER A 134 -5.28 14.28 8.91
N ARG A 135 -6.48 14.45 8.34
CA ARG A 135 -7.37 13.34 7.96
C ARG A 135 -6.90 12.62 6.69
N LEU A 136 -5.93 13.16 5.97
CA LEU A 136 -5.48 12.65 4.67
C LEU A 136 -5.05 11.17 4.76
N SER A 137 -4.22 10.83 5.74
CA SER A 137 -3.74 9.46 5.95
C SER A 137 -4.89 8.47 6.22
N LEU A 138 -5.90 8.90 7.01
CA LEU A 138 -7.06 8.04 7.31
C LEU A 138 -7.98 7.88 6.09
N ALA A 139 -8.25 8.96 5.37
CA ALA A 139 -9.08 8.94 4.17
C ALA A 139 -8.45 8.03 3.10
N SER A 140 -7.13 8.14 2.90
CA SER A 140 -6.38 7.29 1.97
C SER A 140 -6.36 5.82 2.41
N ALA A 141 -6.18 5.54 3.70
CA ALA A 141 -6.28 4.17 4.22
C ALA A 141 -7.67 3.55 3.95
N ALA A 142 -8.74 4.32 4.16
CA ALA A 142 -10.10 3.88 3.86
C ALA A 142 -10.34 3.66 2.35
N PHE A 143 -9.85 4.59 1.52
CA PHE A 143 -9.92 4.49 0.06
C PHE A 143 -9.17 3.25 -0.46
N GLY A 144 -7.92 3.04 -0.02
CA GLY A 144 -7.12 1.88 -0.39
C GLY A 144 -7.74 0.56 0.06
N PHE A 145 -8.31 0.51 1.27
CA PHE A 145 -9.02 -0.67 1.76
C PHE A 145 -10.28 -0.98 0.93
N ALA A 146 -11.10 0.03 0.65
CA ALA A 146 -12.30 -0.13 -0.18
C ALA A 146 -11.94 -0.60 -1.60
N ALA A 147 -10.88 -0.04 -2.19
CA ALA A 147 -10.38 -0.45 -3.50
C ALA A 147 -9.87 -1.90 -3.50
N LEU A 148 -9.15 -2.32 -2.45
CA LEU A 148 -8.68 -3.70 -2.31
C LEU A 148 -9.85 -4.69 -2.20
N VAL A 149 -10.86 -4.37 -1.39
CA VAL A 149 -12.09 -5.17 -1.28
C VAL A 149 -12.81 -5.27 -2.63
N PHE A 150 -12.89 -4.16 -3.36
CA PHE A 150 -13.56 -4.14 -4.65
C PHE A 150 -12.79 -4.92 -5.72
N ILE A 151 -11.46 -4.84 -5.76
CA ILE A 151 -10.61 -5.69 -6.61
C ILE A 151 -10.84 -7.17 -6.27
N ALA A 152 -10.85 -7.52 -4.97
CA ALA A 152 -11.11 -8.89 -4.55
C ALA A 152 -12.49 -9.39 -5.01
N TYR A 153 -13.52 -8.55 -4.88
CA TYR A 153 -14.86 -8.82 -5.42
C TYR A 153 -14.82 -9.09 -6.94
N LEU A 154 -14.18 -8.23 -7.73
CA LEU A 154 -14.06 -8.41 -9.18
C LEU A 154 -13.36 -9.72 -9.54
N MET A 155 -12.27 -10.05 -8.84
CA MET A 155 -11.46 -11.26 -9.08
C MET A 155 -12.19 -12.55 -8.71
N ILE A 156 -13.03 -12.52 -7.67
CA ILE A 156 -13.78 -13.69 -7.18
C ILE A 156 -15.03 -13.92 -8.03
N PHE A 157 -15.87 -12.90 -8.17
CA PHE A 157 -17.19 -13.03 -8.76
C PHE A 157 -17.22 -12.83 -10.27
N LYS A 158 -16.22 -12.14 -10.84
CA LYS A 158 -16.04 -11.95 -12.29
C LYS A 158 -17.36 -11.53 -12.99
N PRO A 159 -18.00 -10.43 -12.54
CA PRO A 159 -19.38 -10.13 -12.90
C PRO A 159 -19.62 -9.76 -14.38
N PHE A 160 -18.57 -9.46 -15.16
CA PHE A 160 -18.67 -9.05 -16.56
C PHE A 160 -17.33 -9.15 -17.33
#